data_AF-A0AAW7KFX4-F1
#
_entry.id   AF-A0AAW7KFX4-F1
#
_cell.length_a   1.000
_cell.length_b   1.000
_cell.length_c   1.000
_cell.angle_alpha   90.00
_cell.angle_beta   90.00
_cell.angle_gamma   90.00
#
_symmetry.space_group_name_H-M   'P 1'
#
loop_
_entity.id
_entity.type
_entity.pdbx_description
1 polymer ?
#
loop_
_entity_poly.entity_id
_entity_poly.type
_entity_poly.pdbx_seq_one_letter_code
_entity_poly.pdbx_strand_id
1 'polypeptide(L)'
;IIDEEHEASYKQEETPRYHARDLAIWRSEYHHCPVVLGSATPSLESRARAQKNVYQRLRLTQRANQAATLPTIDVVDMRQEVENGNVSSFSMSLQEKLQERLEKNEQSVLLLNRRGYSSFVMCRDCGYVLPCPNCDISLTLHMDSKTMKCHYCGHEERIPY
;
A
#
# COMPACT_ATOMS: atom_id res chain seq x y z
N ILE A 1 -2.81 -26.07 -0.45
CA ILE A 1 -2.31 -24.92 -1.23
C ILE A 1 -3.12 -23.71 -0.79
N ILE A 2 -2.47 -22.59 -0.51
CA ILE A 2 -3.11 -21.30 -0.28
C ILE A 2 -2.69 -20.40 -1.44
N ASP A 3 -3.68 -19.87 -2.16
CA ASP A 3 -3.45 -18.89 -3.21
C ASP A 3 -3.61 -17.47 -2.66
N GLU A 4 -2.89 -16.51 -3.23
CA GLU A 4 -2.78 -15.14 -2.75
C GLU A 4 -2.57 -15.02 -1.23
N GLU A 5 -1.59 -15.76 -0.68
CA GLU A 5 -1.40 -15.91 0.78
C GLU A 5 -1.27 -14.61 1.58
N HIS A 6 -0.93 -13.52 0.89
CA HIS A 6 -0.73 -12.20 1.43
C HIS A 6 -2.05 -11.45 1.70
N GLU A 7 -3.18 -11.96 1.23
CA GLU A 7 -4.48 -11.33 1.45
C GLU A 7 -4.86 -11.28 2.93
N ALA A 8 -5.30 -10.09 3.35
CA ALA A 8 -5.83 -9.88 4.70
C ALA A 8 -7.13 -10.66 4.97
N SER A 9 -7.84 -11.11 3.92
CA SER A 9 -9.05 -11.94 4.03
C SER A 9 -8.81 -13.26 4.79
N TYR A 10 -7.56 -13.75 4.81
CA TYR A 10 -7.16 -14.91 5.60
C TYR A 10 -7.02 -14.64 7.11
N LYS A 11 -7.22 -13.40 7.56
CA LYS A 11 -7.23 -13.02 8.97
C LYS A 11 -8.67 -12.81 9.42
N GLN A 12 -9.13 -13.64 10.36
CA GLN A 12 -10.41 -13.45 11.03
C GLN A 12 -10.26 -12.38 12.13
N GLU A 13 -10.95 -11.26 11.97
CA GLU A 13 -10.94 -10.14 12.93
C GLU A 13 -11.90 -10.35 14.11
N GLU A 14 -12.97 -11.12 13.89
CA GLU A 14 -13.95 -11.47 14.93
C GLU A 14 -13.54 -12.71 15.73
N THR A 15 -14.10 -12.87 16.93
CA THR A 15 -13.80 -14.03 17.77
C THR A 15 -14.52 -15.28 17.25
N PRO A 16 -13.84 -16.45 17.14
CA PRO A 16 -12.43 -16.68 17.45
C PRO A 16 -11.50 -16.10 16.37
N ARG A 17 -10.51 -15.32 16.82
CA ARG A 17 -9.51 -14.71 15.92
C ARG A 17 -8.45 -15.73 15.55
N TYR A 18 -8.29 -15.99 14.27
CA TYR A 18 -7.25 -16.86 13.73
C TYR A 18 -6.73 -16.33 12.40
N HIS A 19 -5.60 -16.87 11.95
CA HIS A 19 -5.10 -16.64 10.60
C HIS A 19 -5.11 -17.98 9.86
N ALA A 20 -5.88 -18.07 8.78
CA ALA A 20 -6.06 -19.30 8.00
C ALA A 20 -4.73 -19.86 7.48
N ARG A 21 -3.76 -19.00 7.16
CA ARG A 21 -2.39 -19.40 6.80
C ARG A 21 -1.71 -20.20 7.90
N ASP A 22 -1.76 -19.70 9.12
CA ASP A 22 -1.12 -20.35 10.27
C ASP A 22 -1.83 -21.67 10.59
N LEU A 23 -3.17 -21.71 10.48
CA LEU A 23 -3.94 -22.94 10.60
C LEU A 23 -3.59 -23.97 9.52
N ALA A 24 -3.37 -23.54 8.28
CA ALA A 24 -2.99 -24.45 7.21
C ALA A 24 -1.59 -25.04 7.45
N ILE A 25 -0.63 -24.24 7.93
CA ILE A 25 0.69 -24.73 8.32
C ILE A 25 0.57 -25.77 9.43
N TRP A 26 -0.15 -25.45 10.52
CA TRP A 26 -0.40 -26.40 11.60
C TRP A 26 -1.06 -27.70 11.11
N ARG A 27 -2.09 -27.57 10.27
CA ARG A 27 -2.83 -28.71 9.71
C ARG A 27 -1.95 -29.58 8.81
N SER A 28 -0.96 -28.97 8.15
CA SER A 28 0.02 -29.67 7.31
C SER A 28 1.00 -30.51 8.12
N GLU A 29 1.42 -30.02 9.28
CA GLU A 29 2.22 -30.78 10.24
C GLU A 29 1.43 -31.96 10.81
N TYR A 30 0.18 -31.71 11.20
CA TYR A 30 -0.73 -32.75 11.73
C TYR A 30 -0.98 -33.88 10.73
N HIS A 31 -1.15 -33.55 9.45
CA HIS A 31 -1.41 -34.54 8.39
C HIS A 31 -0.16 -34.99 7.62
N HIS A 32 1.04 -34.56 8.03
CA HIS A 32 2.31 -34.87 7.37
C HIS A 32 2.31 -34.59 5.86
N CYS A 33 1.76 -33.44 5.44
CA CYS A 33 1.66 -33.06 4.03
C CYS A 33 2.27 -31.68 3.77
N PRO A 34 2.73 -31.38 2.54
CA PRO A 34 3.29 -30.08 2.24
C PRO A 34 2.20 -29.01 2.10
N VAL A 35 2.50 -27.79 2.55
CA VAL A 35 1.74 -26.58 2.23
C VAL A 35 2.51 -25.74 1.23
N VAL A 36 1.80 -25.35 0.16
CA VAL A 36 2.29 -24.38 -0.82
C VAL A 36 1.56 -23.07 -0.59
N LEU A 37 2.32 -22.00 -0.37
CA LEU A 37 1.84 -20.63 -0.27
C LEU A 37 2.17 -19.90 -1.58
N GLY A 38 1.15 -19.66 -2.40
CA GLY A 38 1.25 -18.92 -3.66
C GLY A 38 1.00 -17.43 -3.43
N SER A 39 1.84 -16.58 -4.02
CA SER A 39 1.59 -15.14 -4.11
C SER A 39 2.58 -14.48 -5.07
N ALA A 40 2.11 -13.51 -5.86
CA ALA A 40 2.97 -12.61 -6.64
C ALA A 40 3.62 -11.52 -5.76
N THR A 41 2.95 -11.14 -4.68
CA THR A 41 3.32 -10.12 -3.70
C THR A 41 3.31 -10.71 -2.29
N PRO A 42 4.25 -11.63 -1.98
CA PRO A 42 4.22 -12.36 -0.71
C PRO A 42 4.29 -11.41 0.48
N SER A 43 3.55 -11.74 1.53
CA SER A 43 3.61 -11.10 2.84
C SER A 43 5.05 -11.05 3.35
N LEU A 44 5.35 -10.04 4.17
CA LEU A 44 6.69 -9.83 4.69
C LEU A 44 7.14 -11.03 5.53
N GLU A 45 6.23 -11.66 6.28
CA GLU A 45 6.48 -12.83 7.10
C GLU A 45 6.88 -14.03 6.24
N SER A 46 6.09 -14.34 5.21
CA SER A 46 6.36 -15.45 4.28
C SER A 46 7.66 -15.23 3.53
N ARG A 47 7.92 -13.98 3.07
CA ARG A 47 9.17 -13.61 2.41
C ARG A 47 10.38 -13.77 3.34
N ALA A 48 10.29 -13.31 4.58
CA ALA A 48 11.36 -13.39 5.56
C ALA A 48 11.67 -14.84 5.95
N ARG A 49 10.65 -15.69 6.16
CA ARG A 49 10.82 -17.12 6.42
C ARG A 49 11.50 -17.84 5.26
N ALA A 50 11.11 -17.51 4.03
CA ALA A 50 11.76 -18.04 2.83
C ALA A 50 13.23 -17.60 2.70
N GLN A 51 13.54 -16.34 3.04
CA GLN A 51 14.93 -15.83 3.04
C GLN A 51 15.81 -16.50 4.10
N LYS A 52 15.23 -16.89 5.24
CA LYS A 52 15.92 -17.60 6.33
C LYS A 52 15.94 -19.13 6.13
N ASN A 53 15.53 -19.63 4.96
CA ASN A 53 15.41 -21.06 4.65
C ASN A 53 14.48 -21.85 5.59
N VAL A 54 13.58 -21.16 6.30
CA VAL A 54 12.49 -21.80 7.06
C VAL A 54 11.45 -22.34 6.09
N TYR A 55 11.17 -21.61 5.02
CA TYR A 55 10.36 -22.08 3.89
C TYR A 55 11.25 -22.30 2.66
N GLN A 56 10.91 -23.30 1.86
CA GLN A 56 11.52 -23.47 0.55
C GLN A 56 10.94 -22.45 -0.44
N ARG A 57 11.80 -21.61 -1.02
CA ARG A 57 11.36 -20.61 -2.02
C ARG A 57 11.37 -21.19 -3.43
N LEU A 58 10.19 -21.38 -4.01
CA LEU A 58 10.01 -21.72 -5.43
C LEU A 58 9.68 -20.44 -6.21
N ARG A 59 10.37 -20.19 -7.34
CA ARG A 59 10.16 -18.98 -8.15
C ARG A 59 9.74 -19.34 -9.56
N LEU A 60 8.67 -18.73 -10.03
CA LEU A 60 8.31 -18.66 -11.44
C LEU A 60 8.79 -17.31 -11.96
N THR A 61 9.70 -17.31 -12.94
CA THR A 61 10.31 -16.09 -13.50
C THR A 61 9.66 -15.63 -14.80
N GLN A 62 8.74 -16.42 -15.33
CA GLN A 62 8.02 -16.15 -16.58
C GLN A 62 6.52 -16.05 -16.29
N ARG A 63 5.82 -15.20 -17.04
CA ARG A 63 4.35 -15.10 -16.98
C ARG A 63 3.73 -16.35 -17.63
N ALA A 64 2.56 -16.74 -17.15
CA ALA A 64 1.82 -17.85 -17.75
C ALA A 64 1.48 -17.60 -19.24
N ASN A 65 1.13 -16.36 -19.59
CA ASN A 65 0.99 -15.93 -20.97
C ASN A 65 2.30 -15.30 -21.46
N GLN A 66 2.94 -15.94 -22.44
CA GLN A 66 4.21 -15.48 -23.03
C GLN A 66 4.06 -14.15 -23.79
N ALA A 67 2.86 -13.82 -24.28
CA ALA A 67 2.58 -12.55 -24.95
C ALA A 67 2.24 -11.40 -23.97
N ALA A 68 2.14 -11.67 -22.66
CA ALA A 68 1.79 -10.65 -21.69
C ALA A 68 2.97 -9.67 -21.49
N THR A 69 2.78 -8.43 -21.92
CA THR A 69 3.72 -7.32 -21.71
C THR A 69 3.38 -6.54 -20.45
N LEU A 70 4.38 -5.91 -19.84
CA LEU A 70 4.14 -4.92 -18.79
C LEU A 70 3.48 -3.67 -19.39
N PRO A 71 2.58 -2.99 -18.66
CA PRO A 71 2.07 -1.71 -19.09
C PRO A 71 3.18 -0.65 -19.08
N THR A 72 3.05 0.36 -19.93
CA THR A 72 3.86 1.59 -19.81
C THR A 72 3.49 2.31 -18.52
N ILE A 73 4.50 2.70 -17.75
CA ILE A 73 4.34 3.40 -16.47
C ILE A 73 4.97 4.78 -16.60
N ASP A 74 4.18 5.81 -16.34
CA ASP A 74 4.63 7.19 -16.27
C ASP A 74 4.59 7.67 -14.81
N VAL A 75 5.72 8.19 -14.32
CA VAL A 75 5.82 8.79 -12.99
C VAL A 75 5.81 10.31 -13.16
N VAL A 76 4.78 10.96 -12.62
CA VAL A 76 4.62 12.43 -12.71
C VAL A 76 5.04 13.08 -11.40
N ASP A 77 5.88 14.11 -11.49
CA ASP A 77 6.25 14.93 -10.34
C ASP A 77 5.20 16.05 -10.15
N MET A 78 4.35 15.89 -9.13
CA MET A 78 3.29 16.85 -8.83
C MET A 78 3.82 18.23 -8.39
N ARG A 79 5.11 18.37 -8.04
CA ARG A 79 5.70 19.69 -7.74
C ARG A 79 5.83 20.53 -9.01
N GLN A 80 6.24 19.91 -10.12
CA GLN A 80 6.34 20.57 -11.43
C GLN A 80 4.97 21.02 -11.93
N GLU A 81 3.92 20.24 -11.67
CA GLU A 81 2.54 20.63 -11.99
C GLU A 81 2.16 21.95 -11.29
N VAL A 82 2.49 22.09 -9.99
CA VAL A 82 2.24 23.32 -9.22
C VAL A 82 3.06 24.49 -9.76
N GLU A 83 4.35 24.29 -10.04
CA GLU A 83 5.22 25.31 -10.65
C GLU A 83 4.68 25.80 -12.00
N ASN A 84 4.09 24.89 -12.79
CA ASN A 84 3.46 25.18 -14.07
C ASN A 84 2.02 25.74 -13.93
N GLY A 85 1.54 25.98 -12.71
CA GLY A 85 0.24 26.60 -12.43
C GLY A 85 -0.93 25.61 -12.23
N ASN A 86 -0.70 24.30 -12.30
CA ASN A 86 -1.71 23.30 -11.96
C ASN A 86 -1.74 23.04 -10.45
N VAL A 87 -2.71 23.67 -9.77
CA VAL A 87 -2.93 23.53 -8.33
C VAL A 87 -3.88 22.38 -7.95
N SER A 88 -4.38 21.63 -8.94
CA SER A 88 -5.33 20.54 -8.73
C SER A 88 -4.64 19.29 -8.17
N SER A 89 -5.44 18.35 -7.67
CA SER A 89 -4.92 17.07 -7.14
C SER A 89 -4.53 16.07 -8.24
N PHE A 90 -4.76 16.38 -9.52
CA PHE A 90 -4.45 15.51 -10.65
C PHE A 90 -3.50 16.23 -11.61
N SER A 91 -2.46 15.54 -12.04
CA SER A 91 -1.59 16.04 -13.11
C SER A 91 -2.38 16.27 -14.40
N MET A 92 -1.96 17.24 -15.22
CA MET A 92 -2.55 17.48 -16.54
C MET A 92 -2.53 16.21 -17.41
N SER A 93 -1.41 15.50 -17.43
CA SER A 93 -1.25 14.23 -18.19
C SER A 93 -2.29 13.17 -17.80
N LEU A 94 -2.60 13.03 -16.51
CA LEU A 94 -3.64 12.12 -16.04
C LEU A 94 -5.03 12.58 -16.50
N GLN A 95 -5.34 13.87 -16.39
CA GLN A 95 -6.63 14.42 -16.79
C GLN A 95 -6.88 14.22 -18.29
N GLU A 96 -5.89 14.50 -19.13
CA GLU A 96 -5.93 14.27 -20.59
C GLU A 96 -6.19 12.79 -20.91
N LYS A 97 -5.41 11.88 -20.31
CA LYS A 97 -5.58 10.44 -20.53
C LYS A 97 -6.94 9.92 -20.06
N LEU A 98 -7.49 10.45 -18.95
CA LEU A 98 -8.82 10.11 -18.49
C LEU A 98 -9.89 10.58 -19.47
N GLN A 99 -9.77 11.81 -19.98
CA GLN A 99 -10.68 12.37 -20.97
C GLN A 99 -10.68 11.54 -22.26
N GLU A 100 -9.50 11.18 -22.78
CA GLU A 100 -9.38 10.32 -23.95
C GLU A 100 -10.05 8.94 -23.76
N ARG A 101 -9.93 8.34 -22.57
CA ARG A 101 -10.58 7.06 -22.26
C ARG A 101 -12.10 7.21 -22.25
N LEU A 102 -12.61 8.29 -21.66
CA LEU A 102 -14.05 8.57 -21.63
C LEU A 102 -14.61 8.80 -23.04
N GLU A 103 -13.91 9.54 -23.90
CA GLU A 103 -14.29 9.76 -25.31
C GLU A 103 -14.34 8.46 -26.11
N LYS A 104 -13.48 7.49 -25.77
CA LYS A 104 -13.47 6.14 -26.36
C LYS A 104 -14.51 5.19 -25.73
N ASN A 105 -15.34 5.65 -24.79
CA ASN A 105 -16.25 4.82 -23.99
C ASN A 105 -15.54 3.70 -23.22
N GLU A 106 -14.31 3.95 -22.78
CA GLU A 106 -13.50 3.03 -21.99
C GLU A 106 -13.54 3.37 -20.50
N GLN A 107 -13.17 2.41 -19.66
CA GLN A 107 -13.14 2.56 -18.21
C GLN A 107 -11.74 2.88 -17.70
N SER A 108 -11.68 3.73 -16.68
CA SER A 108 -10.46 4.02 -15.93
C SER A 108 -10.66 3.70 -14.45
N VAL A 109 -9.66 3.11 -13.82
CA VAL A 109 -9.66 2.82 -12.38
C VAL A 109 -8.69 3.77 -11.69
N LEU A 110 -9.21 4.59 -10.78
CA LEU A 110 -8.43 5.48 -9.93
C LEU A 110 -8.32 4.87 -8.52
N LEU A 111 -7.09 4.59 -8.08
CA LEU A 111 -6.81 4.09 -6.75
C LEU A 111 -6.46 5.26 -5.83
N LEU A 112 -7.18 5.38 -4.70
CA LEU A 112 -6.99 6.41 -3.69
C LEU A 112 -6.79 5.75 -2.32
N ASN A 113 -5.89 6.32 -1.51
CA ASN A 113 -5.38 5.68 -0.29
C ASN A 113 -6.44 5.45 0.80
N ARG A 114 -7.53 6.24 0.86
CA ARG A 114 -8.65 6.08 1.82
C ARG A 114 -9.83 7.01 1.49
N ARG A 115 -11.01 6.74 2.04
CA ARG A 115 -12.05 7.76 2.25
C ARG A 115 -11.74 8.56 3.53
N GLY A 116 -11.65 9.89 3.45
CA GLY A 116 -11.45 10.78 4.61
C GLY A 116 -10.37 11.86 4.40
N TYR A 117 -10.11 12.65 5.45
CA TYR A 117 -9.07 13.69 5.43
C TYR A 117 -7.66 13.11 5.42
N SER A 118 -6.70 13.88 4.85
CA SER A 118 -5.27 13.56 4.95
C SER A 118 -4.87 13.46 6.42
N SER A 119 -4.21 12.37 6.79
CA SER A 119 -3.68 12.17 8.13
C SER A 119 -2.37 12.92 8.37
N PHE A 120 -1.87 13.71 7.42
CA PHE A 120 -0.62 14.46 7.56
C PHE A 120 -0.69 15.81 6.84
N VAL A 121 0.18 16.73 7.27
CA VAL A 121 0.38 18.06 6.68
C VAL A 121 1.67 18.05 5.87
N MET A 122 1.60 18.53 4.63
CA MET A 122 2.75 18.68 3.74
C MET A 122 2.72 20.06 3.09
N CYS A 123 3.84 20.79 3.16
CA CYS A 123 4.02 22.04 2.44
C CYS A 123 4.01 21.76 0.93
N ARG A 124 3.14 22.44 0.17
CA ARG A 124 3.08 22.28 -1.29
C ARG A 124 4.27 22.91 -2.02
N ASP A 125 4.94 23.88 -1.40
CA ASP A 125 6.05 24.61 -2.02
C ASP A 125 7.38 23.86 -1.90
N CYS A 126 7.65 23.26 -0.73
CA CYS A 126 8.94 22.60 -0.47
C CYS A 126 8.85 21.11 -0.12
N GLY A 127 7.64 20.55 0.00
CA GLY A 127 7.44 19.15 0.37
C GLY A 127 7.71 18.82 1.85
N TYR A 128 7.93 19.83 2.69
CA TYR A 128 8.17 19.62 4.12
C TYR A 128 6.97 18.92 4.78
N VAL A 129 7.25 17.84 5.52
CA VAL A 129 6.29 17.12 6.37
C VAL A 129 6.75 17.27 7.81
N LEU A 130 5.84 17.63 8.70
CA LEU A 130 6.14 17.90 10.11
C LEU A 130 6.58 16.60 10.84
N PRO A 131 7.86 16.49 11.26
CA PRO A 131 8.37 15.30 11.92
C PRO A 131 8.15 15.36 13.44
N CYS A 132 8.02 14.20 14.07
CA CYS A 132 8.04 14.08 15.52
C CYS A 132 9.47 14.25 16.03
N PRO A 133 9.73 15.14 17.00
CA PRO A 133 11.06 15.37 17.55
C PRO A 133 11.63 14.16 18.31
N ASN A 134 10.79 13.16 18.63
CA ASN A 134 11.15 12.03 19.48
C ASN A 134 11.23 10.68 18.73
N CYS A 135 10.68 10.56 17.51
CA CYS A 135 10.39 9.25 16.91
C CYS A 135 10.80 9.08 15.45
N ASP A 136 11.39 10.09 14.80
CA ASP A 136 11.78 10.04 13.37
C ASP A 136 10.64 9.56 12.44
N ILE A 137 9.41 10.00 12.75
CA ILE A 137 8.19 9.75 11.96
C ILE A 137 7.41 11.05 11.78
N SER A 138 6.54 11.13 10.78
CA SER A 138 5.64 12.27 10.62
C SER A 138 4.54 12.31 11.69
N LEU A 139 4.17 13.52 12.13
CA LEU A 139 3.00 13.69 12.99
C LEU A 139 1.69 13.51 12.20
N THR A 140 0.69 12.94 12.89
CA THR A 140 -0.65 12.74 12.34
C THR A 140 -1.54 13.95 12.62
N LEU A 141 -2.24 14.45 11.61
CA LEU A 141 -3.24 15.51 11.75
C LEU A 141 -4.54 14.95 12.33
N HIS A 142 -4.96 15.49 13.47
CA HIS A 142 -6.25 15.25 14.10
C HIS A 142 -7.11 16.50 13.97
N MET A 143 -8.06 16.48 13.03
CA MET A 143 -8.88 17.66 12.70
C MET A 143 -9.96 17.96 13.74
N ASP A 144 -10.40 16.95 14.49
CA ASP A 144 -11.33 17.06 15.62
C ASP A 144 -10.74 17.86 16.77
N SER A 145 -9.47 17.60 17.12
CA SER A 145 -8.75 18.34 18.16
C SER A 145 -7.97 19.54 17.62
N LYS A 146 -7.82 19.68 16.30
CA LYS A 146 -6.93 20.64 15.64
C LYS A 146 -5.48 20.56 16.14
N THR A 147 -4.97 19.34 16.27
CA THR A 147 -3.60 19.08 16.74
C THR A 147 -2.84 18.15 15.79
N MET A 148 -1.51 18.25 15.85
CA MET A 148 -0.58 17.29 15.25
C MET A 148 -0.13 16.34 16.37
N LYS A 149 -0.29 15.03 16.18
CA LYS A 149 -0.03 14.02 17.22
C LYS A 149 0.85 12.87 16.73
N CYS A 150 1.81 12.49 17.55
CA CYS A 150 2.58 11.26 17.38
C CYS A 150 1.84 10.10 18.06
N HIS A 151 1.50 9.05 17.29
CA HIS A 151 0.87 7.85 17.85
C HIS A 151 1.83 6.89 18.56
N TYR A 152 3.13 7.12 18.46
CA TYR A 152 4.15 6.28 19.10
C TYR A 152 4.55 6.79 20.49
N CYS A 153 4.88 8.08 20.62
CA CYS A 153 5.30 8.67 21.90
C CYS A 153 4.26 9.60 22.54
N GLY A 154 3.16 9.90 21.84
CA GLY A 154 2.12 10.81 22.36
C GLY A 154 2.47 12.29 22.31
N HIS A 155 3.59 12.68 21.68
CA HIS A 155 3.92 14.10 21.46
C HIS A 155 2.80 14.80 20.68
N GLU A 156 2.42 15.99 21.14
CA GLU A 156 1.37 16.82 20.54
C GLU A 156 1.88 18.24 20.34
N GLU A 157 1.56 18.80 19.18
CA GLU A 157 1.81 20.20 18.86
C GLU A 157 0.70 20.79 18.00
N ARG A 158 0.70 22.12 17.85
CA ARG A 158 -0.32 22.82 17.06
C ARG A 158 -0.08 22.60 15.56
N ILE A 159 -1.15 22.68 14.79
CA ILE A 159 -1.05 22.68 13.32
C ILE A 159 -0.23 23.91 12.89
N PRO A 160 0.82 23.74 12.07
CA PRO A 160 1.60 24.84 11.51
C PRO A 160 0.72 25.81 10.71
N TYR A 161 1.01 27.11 10.82
CA TYR A 161 0.32 28.19 10.12
C TYR A 161 1.09 28.66 8.87
#